data_AF-A0A1Y4EUE9-F1
#
_entry.id   AF-A0A1Y4EUE9-F1
#
_cell.length_a   1.000
_cell.length_b   1.000
_cell.length_c   1.000
_cell.angle_alpha   90.00
_cell.angle_beta   90.00
_cell.angle_gamma   90.00
#
_symmetry.space_group_name_H-M   'P 1'
#
loop_
_entity.id
_entity.type
_entity.pdbx_description
1 polymer ?
#
loop_
_entity_poly.entity_id
_entity_poly.type
_entity_poly.pdbx_seq_one_letter_code
_entity_poly.pdbx_strand_id
1 'polypeptide(L)'
;MEQGEIILYQPDETVKLDVRIEDETVWLTQAQIVELFQSSKANISEHIKNIYEQEELEESSTVRDFRTVRQEGKRQVVRNLTYYNLDAIISIGFRVNSKRGIQFRQWANSILKEYLLKGYSINQRLSELEKTVALHSEKIDFFVRTSLPPVEGIFFDGQIFDAYKFATDLIKTARKSLLLIDNYVDESVLLMLSKRNPGVSATIYTQKITAQLQLDLDKHNDQYPPINIRTYRNSHDRFLIVDDKEVYHIGASLKDLGKKLFAFSKLEIDPGLITDKL
;
A
#
# COMPACT_ATOMS: atom_id res chain seq x y z
N MET A 1 -19.32 36.51 12.25
CA MET A 1 -19.88 36.49 10.90
C MET A 1 -18.72 36.75 9.97
N GLU A 2 -18.26 35.73 9.25
CA GLU A 2 -17.19 35.89 8.27
C GLU A 2 -17.82 36.44 6.97
N GLN A 3 -17.40 37.64 6.58
CA GLN A 3 -17.65 38.17 5.24
C GLN A 3 -16.51 37.66 4.36
N GLY A 4 -16.84 36.88 3.35
CA GLY A 4 -15.89 36.42 2.34
C GLY A 4 -16.01 37.26 1.07
N GLU A 5 -14.94 37.38 0.31
CA GLU A 5 -15.00 37.79 -1.09
C GLU A 5 -14.89 36.53 -1.95
N ILE A 6 -15.85 36.27 -2.83
CA ILE A 6 -15.64 35.30 -3.92
C ILE A 6 -15.16 36.08 -5.13
N ILE A 7 -13.92 35.82 -5.53
CA ILE A 7 -13.40 36.22 -6.83
C ILE A 7 -13.85 35.15 -7.82
N LEU A 8 -14.90 35.43 -8.60
CA LEU A 8 -15.17 34.62 -9.79
C LEU A 8 -14.06 34.92 -10.81
N TYR A 9 -13.11 34.00 -10.92
CA TYR A 9 -12.02 34.11 -11.86
C TYR A 9 -12.55 33.90 -13.29
N GLN A 10 -12.64 34.99 -14.06
CA GLN A 10 -12.55 34.96 -15.51
C GLN A 10 -11.42 35.87 -15.98
N PRO A 11 -10.74 35.54 -17.10
CA PRO A 11 -9.50 36.23 -17.51
C PRO A 11 -9.66 37.73 -17.83
N ASP A 12 -10.87 38.20 -18.16
CA ASP A 12 -11.02 39.48 -18.86
C ASP A 12 -11.88 40.54 -18.14
N GLU A 13 -12.73 40.19 -17.16
CA GLU A 13 -13.52 41.17 -16.37
C GLU A 13 -13.75 40.67 -14.94
N THR A 14 -13.20 41.38 -13.95
CA THR A 14 -13.35 41.03 -12.53
C THR A 14 -14.70 41.52 -12.01
N VAL A 15 -15.67 40.62 -11.92
CA VAL A 15 -16.89 40.84 -11.14
C VAL A 15 -16.53 40.61 -9.68
N LYS A 16 -16.51 41.68 -8.89
CA LYS A 16 -16.36 41.59 -7.44
C LYS A 16 -17.74 41.58 -6.81
N LEU A 17 -18.10 40.46 -6.20
CA LEU A 17 -19.36 40.31 -5.47
C LEU A 17 -19.03 40.00 -4.01
N ASP A 18 -19.55 40.83 -3.11
CA ASP A 18 -19.49 40.53 -1.68
C ASP A 18 -20.43 39.35 -1.40
N VAL A 19 -19.93 38.27 -0.83
CA VAL A 19 -20.72 37.06 -0.61
C VAL A 19 -20.71 36.67 0.86
N ARG A 20 -21.78 36.02 1.28
CA ARG A 20 -21.84 35.43 2.61
C ARG A 20 -21.43 33.96 2.51
N ILE A 21 -20.46 33.56 3.32
CA ILE A 21 -20.04 32.16 3.45
C ILE A 21 -20.45 31.69 4.84
N GLU A 22 -21.26 30.63 4.89
CA GLU A 22 -21.76 30.03 6.13
C GLU A 22 -22.13 28.58 5.86
N ASP A 23 -21.86 27.67 6.80
CA ASP A 23 -22.13 26.23 6.65
C ASP A 23 -21.47 25.61 5.40
N GLU A 24 -20.21 25.99 5.12
CA GLU A 24 -19.42 25.54 3.95
C GLU A 24 -20.07 25.83 2.58
N THR A 25 -21.09 26.68 2.54
CA THR A 25 -21.77 27.07 1.32
C THR A 25 -21.81 28.59 1.15
N VAL A 26 -22.15 29.01 -0.08
CA VAL A 26 -22.21 30.39 -0.50
C VAL A 26 -23.66 30.83 -0.52
N TRP A 27 -23.93 31.98 0.07
CA TRP A 27 -25.26 32.57 0.16
C TRP A 27 -25.31 33.89 -0.59
N LEU A 28 -26.24 34.00 -1.55
CA LEU A 28 -26.50 35.23 -2.30
C LEU A 28 -27.96 35.67 -2.18
N THR A 29 -28.17 36.99 -2.11
CA THR A 29 -29.50 37.58 -2.28
C THR A 29 -29.92 37.52 -3.75
N GLN A 30 -31.22 37.63 -4.01
CA GLN A 30 -31.73 37.72 -5.38
C GLN A 30 -31.07 38.85 -6.19
N ALA A 31 -30.80 40.01 -5.56
CA ALA A 31 -30.15 41.14 -6.22
C ALA A 31 -28.72 40.80 -6.65
N GLN A 32 -27.98 40.07 -5.82
CA GLN A 32 -26.63 39.61 -6.14
C GLN A 32 -26.63 38.55 -7.24
N ILE A 33 -27.64 37.69 -7.30
CA ILE A 33 -27.80 36.70 -8.40
C ILE A 33 -28.10 37.41 -9.72
N VAL A 34 -28.93 38.45 -9.69
CA VAL A 34 -29.23 39.32 -10.85
C VAL A 34 -27.94 39.96 -11.38
N GLU A 35 -27.11 40.50 -10.49
CA GLU A 35 -25.81 41.07 -10.84
C GLU A 35 -24.85 40.00 -11.37
N LEU A 36 -24.74 38.86 -10.68
CA LEU A 36 -23.87 37.75 -11.04
C LEU A 36 -24.13 37.29 -12.47
N PHE A 37 -25.39 37.03 -12.83
CA PHE A 37 -25.75 36.52 -14.15
C PHE A 37 -26.12 37.61 -15.17
N GLN A 38 -26.04 38.90 -14.83
CA GLN A 38 -26.48 40.00 -15.70
C GLN A 38 -27.87 39.72 -16.31
N SER A 39 -28.83 39.37 -15.46
CA SER A 39 -30.22 39.06 -15.86
C SER A 39 -31.20 40.10 -15.33
N SER A 40 -32.49 39.94 -15.61
CA SER A 40 -33.53 40.79 -15.01
C SER A 40 -34.03 40.19 -13.71
N LYS A 41 -34.46 41.03 -12.76
CA LYS A 41 -35.07 40.57 -11.51
C LYS A 41 -36.29 39.67 -11.76
N ALA A 42 -37.11 40.02 -12.75
CA ALA A 42 -38.28 39.23 -13.14
C ALA A 42 -37.89 37.82 -13.59
N ASN A 43 -36.87 37.70 -14.44
CA ASN A 43 -36.38 36.41 -14.93
C ASN A 43 -35.80 35.54 -13.80
N ILE A 44 -35.03 36.13 -12.89
CA ILE A 44 -34.51 35.39 -11.72
C ILE A 44 -35.65 34.96 -10.79
N SER A 45 -36.64 35.81 -10.53
CA SER A 45 -37.84 35.43 -9.76
C SER A 45 -38.58 34.24 -10.38
N GLU A 46 -38.75 34.27 -11.71
CA GLU A 46 -39.43 33.20 -12.44
C GLU A 46 -38.67 31.87 -12.33
N HIS A 47 -37.34 31.89 -12.49
CA HIS A 47 -36.53 30.68 -12.32
C HIS A 47 -36.60 30.12 -10.91
N ILE A 48 -36.50 30.98 -9.87
CA ILE A 48 -36.62 30.55 -8.47
C ILE A 48 -37.97 29.89 -8.22
N LYS A 49 -39.05 30.54 -8.68
CA LYS A 49 -40.41 30.00 -8.55
C LYS A 49 -40.51 28.63 -9.23
N ASN A 50 -40.05 28.52 -10.47
CA ASN A 50 -40.12 27.26 -11.23
C ASN A 50 -39.28 26.14 -10.60
N ILE A 51 -38.13 26.45 -9.99
CA ILE A 51 -37.28 25.46 -9.29
C ILE A 51 -38.06 24.78 -8.16
N TYR A 52 -38.76 25.57 -7.34
CA TYR A 52 -39.53 25.05 -6.21
C TYR A 52 -40.86 24.43 -6.63
N GLU A 53 -41.57 25.01 -7.61
CA GLU A 53 -42.80 24.40 -8.16
C GLU A 53 -42.55 23.05 -8.85
N GLN A 54 -41.36 22.86 -9.40
CA GLN A 54 -40.94 21.60 -10.03
C GLN A 54 -40.28 20.63 -9.05
N GLU A 55 -40.19 20.98 -7.77
CA GLU A 55 -39.53 20.18 -6.73
C GLU A 55 -38.07 19.82 -7.09
N GLU A 56 -37.38 20.68 -7.87
CA GLU A 56 -35.95 20.48 -8.17
C GLU A 56 -35.11 20.64 -6.90
N LEU A 57 -35.49 21.59 -6.05
CA LEU A 57 -34.88 21.87 -4.76
C LEU A 57 -35.95 22.04 -3.69
N GLU A 58 -35.60 21.78 -2.43
CA GLU A 58 -36.46 22.01 -1.28
C GLU A 58 -36.16 23.38 -0.65
N GLU A 59 -37.14 24.29 -0.65
CA GLU A 59 -36.97 25.67 -0.16
C GLU A 59 -36.43 25.75 1.27
N SER A 60 -36.83 24.82 2.15
CA SER A 60 -36.38 24.74 3.55
C SER A 60 -34.87 24.54 3.70
N SER A 61 -34.23 23.96 2.69
CA SER A 61 -32.80 23.61 2.68
C SER A 61 -31.93 24.59 1.88
N THR A 62 -32.54 25.30 0.93
CA THR A 62 -31.82 26.19 0.00
C THR A 62 -32.08 27.68 0.22
N VAL A 63 -33.04 28.03 1.07
CA VAL A 63 -33.39 29.43 1.40
C VAL A 63 -33.17 29.71 2.87
N ARG A 64 -32.56 30.87 3.17
CA ARG A 64 -32.40 31.35 4.54
C ARG A 64 -32.61 32.85 4.63
N ASP A 65 -33.36 33.27 5.65
CA ASP A 65 -33.49 34.68 5.98
C ASP A 65 -32.38 35.10 6.95
N PHE A 66 -31.61 36.10 6.55
CA PHE A 66 -30.58 36.69 7.39
C PHE A 66 -30.97 38.11 7.81
N ARG A 67 -30.80 38.40 9.10
CA ARG A 67 -30.91 39.76 9.63
C ARG A 67 -29.70 40.58 9.20
N THR A 68 -29.95 41.63 8.43
CA THR A 68 -28.92 42.58 8.02
C THR A 68 -29.24 43.95 8.58
N VAL A 69 -28.26 44.58 9.22
CA VAL A 69 -28.35 45.97 9.69
C VAL A 69 -27.77 46.85 8.58
N ARG A 70 -28.59 47.71 7.99
CA ARG A 70 -28.14 48.73 7.04
C ARG A 70 -28.31 50.12 7.66
N GLN A 71 -27.34 50.99 7.46
CA GLN A 71 -27.44 52.39 7.86
C GLN A 71 -28.14 53.18 6.74
N GLU A 72 -29.38 53.61 6.97
CA GLU A 72 -30.13 54.48 6.06
C GLU A 72 -30.15 55.90 6.64
N GLY A 73 -29.26 56.76 6.14
CA GLY A 73 -29.07 58.11 6.68
C GLY A 73 -28.51 58.08 8.11
N LYS A 74 -29.25 58.63 9.08
CA LYS A 74 -28.88 58.65 10.51
C LYS A 74 -29.44 57.46 11.32
N ARG A 75 -30.23 56.56 10.70
CA ARG A 75 -30.91 55.46 11.42
C ARG A 75 -30.32 54.11 10.98
N GLN A 76 -30.09 53.23 11.95
CA GLN A 76 -29.82 51.83 11.67
C GLN A 76 -31.17 51.11 11.50
N VAL A 77 -31.37 50.50 10.33
CA VAL A 77 -32.57 49.74 10.01
C VAL A 77 -32.20 48.28 9.87
N VAL A 78 -32.87 47.43 10.65
CA VAL A 78 -32.75 45.97 10.55
C VAL A 78 -33.76 45.49 9.51
N ARG A 79 -33.29 44.78 8.48
CA ARG A 79 -34.16 44.07 7.53
C ARG A 79 -33.79 42.59 7.51
N ASN A 80 -34.81 41.74 7.37
CA ASN A 80 -34.60 40.36 6.98
C ASN A 80 -34.45 40.34 5.46
N LEU A 81 -33.33 39.83 4.98
CA LEU A 81 -33.09 39.59 3.58
C LEU A 81 -33.04 38.08 3.34
N THR A 82 -33.71 37.65 2.28
CA THR A 82 -33.73 36.27 1.85
C THR A 82 -32.50 35.97 1.00
N TYR A 83 -31.81 34.89 1.33
CA TYR A 83 -30.62 34.40 0.63
C TYR A 83 -30.85 33.00 0.11
N TYR A 84 -30.18 32.69 -0.99
CA TYR A 84 -30.19 31.41 -1.68
C TYR A 84 -28.79 30.80 -1.63
N ASN A 85 -28.72 29.51 -1.30
CA ASN A 85 -27.46 28.79 -1.19
C ASN A 85 -26.84 28.46 -2.57
N LEU A 86 -25.68 27.81 -2.57
CA LEU A 86 -24.96 27.44 -3.78
C LEU A 86 -25.79 26.57 -4.74
N ASP A 87 -26.60 25.65 -4.25
CA ASP A 87 -27.41 24.76 -5.08
C ASP A 87 -28.44 25.55 -5.89
N ALA A 88 -29.16 26.46 -5.23
CA ALA A 88 -30.09 27.35 -5.90
C ALA A 88 -29.39 28.27 -6.91
N ILE A 89 -28.20 28.79 -6.58
CA ILE A 89 -27.40 29.62 -7.49
C ILE A 89 -26.99 28.83 -8.75
N ILE A 90 -26.57 27.57 -8.58
CA ILE A 90 -26.20 26.66 -9.67
C ILE A 90 -27.43 26.40 -10.56
N SER A 91 -28.56 25.97 -9.99
CA SER A 91 -29.79 25.70 -10.73
C SER A 91 -30.27 26.91 -11.54
N ILE A 92 -30.22 28.11 -10.96
CA ILE A 92 -30.53 29.35 -11.66
C ILE A 92 -29.53 29.60 -12.79
N GLY A 93 -28.23 29.46 -12.55
CA GLY A 93 -27.18 29.68 -13.55
C GLY A 93 -27.30 28.77 -14.78
N PHE A 94 -27.79 27.54 -14.59
CA PHE A 94 -28.09 26.64 -15.70
C PHE A 94 -29.33 27.05 -16.52
N ARG A 95 -30.30 27.73 -15.90
CA ARG A 95 -31.56 28.17 -16.54
C ARG A 95 -31.47 29.56 -17.19
N VAL A 96 -30.57 30.44 -16.71
CA VAL A 96 -30.46 31.82 -17.23
C VAL A 96 -29.85 31.87 -18.64
N ASN A 97 -30.55 32.52 -19.56
CA ASN A 97 -30.08 32.76 -20.92
C ASN A 97 -29.38 34.13 -21.08
N SER A 98 -28.22 34.28 -20.47
CA SER A 98 -27.35 35.47 -20.60
C SER A 98 -25.93 35.08 -20.99
N LYS A 99 -25.11 36.05 -21.44
CA LYS A 99 -23.68 35.81 -21.73
C LYS A 99 -22.96 35.22 -20.51
N ARG A 100 -23.24 35.75 -19.32
CA ARG A 100 -22.69 35.23 -18.06
C ARG A 100 -23.24 33.86 -17.69
N GLY A 101 -24.52 33.57 -17.95
CA GLY A 101 -25.09 32.24 -17.77
C GLY A 101 -24.44 31.19 -18.68
N ILE A 102 -24.17 31.53 -19.96
CA ILE A 102 -23.46 30.66 -20.89
C ILE A 102 -22.03 30.38 -20.39
N GLN A 103 -21.31 31.42 -19.99
CA GLN A 103 -19.96 31.31 -19.42
C GLN A 103 -19.93 30.45 -18.15
N PHE A 104 -20.90 30.64 -17.26
CA PHE A 104 -21.06 29.84 -16.05
C PHE A 104 -21.24 28.35 -16.40
N ARG A 105 -22.12 28.02 -17.35
CA ARG A 105 -22.34 26.63 -17.78
C ARG A 105 -21.10 26.01 -18.41
N GLN A 106 -20.37 26.75 -19.24
CA GLN A 106 -19.11 26.28 -19.83
C GLN A 106 -18.07 25.97 -18.75
N TRP A 107 -17.93 26.87 -17.78
CA TRP A 107 -17.04 26.69 -16.64
C TRP A 107 -17.46 25.48 -15.79
N ALA A 108 -18.73 25.42 -15.35
CA ALA A 108 -19.25 24.33 -14.53
C ALA A 108 -19.09 22.96 -15.21
N ASN A 109 -19.37 22.86 -16.51
CA ASN A 109 -19.17 21.63 -17.29
C ASN A 109 -17.69 21.25 -17.41
N SER A 110 -16.78 22.22 -17.53
CA SER A 110 -15.35 21.94 -17.59
C SER A 110 -14.83 21.36 -16.27
N ILE A 111 -15.27 21.92 -15.15
CA ILE A 111 -14.95 21.44 -13.81
C ILE A 111 -15.52 20.04 -13.58
N LEU A 112 -16.80 19.81 -13.90
CA LEU A 112 -17.42 18.48 -13.79
C LEU A 112 -16.65 17.43 -14.61
N LYS A 113 -16.28 17.76 -15.86
CA LYS A 113 -15.49 16.87 -16.70
C LYS A 113 -14.11 16.56 -16.11
N GLU A 114 -13.45 17.57 -15.56
CA GLU A 114 -12.14 17.41 -14.91
C GLU A 114 -12.23 16.47 -13.69
N TYR A 115 -13.24 16.66 -12.82
CA TYR A 115 -13.46 15.80 -11.66
C TYR A 115 -13.82 14.37 -12.06
N LEU A 116 -14.62 14.16 -13.10
CA LEU A 116 -14.94 12.82 -13.60
C LEU A 116 -13.68 12.10 -14.13
N LEU A 117 -12.83 12.78 -14.89
CA LEU A 117 -11.58 12.21 -15.42
C LEU A 117 -10.55 11.92 -14.31
N LYS A 118 -10.41 12.84 -13.33
CA LYS A 118 -9.56 12.63 -12.16
C LYS A 118 -10.08 11.49 -11.30
N GLY A 119 -11.39 11.41 -11.06
CA GLY A 119 -12.02 10.32 -10.31
C GLY A 119 -11.79 8.96 -10.97
N TYR A 120 -11.93 8.89 -12.30
CA TYR A 120 -11.64 7.67 -13.05
C TYR A 120 -10.17 7.23 -12.90
N SER A 121 -9.21 8.15 -13.05
CA SER A 121 -7.78 7.81 -12.92
C SER A 121 -7.38 7.41 -11.50
N ILE A 122 -7.96 8.05 -10.47
CA ILE A 122 -7.77 7.66 -9.07
C ILE A 122 -8.32 6.26 -8.80
N ASN A 123 -9.54 5.96 -9.25
CA ASN A 123 -10.17 4.65 -9.07
C ASN A 123 -9.38 3.54 -9.78
N GLN A 124 -8.87 3.79 -10.98
CA GLN A 124 -8.02 2.84 -11.69
C GLN A 124 -6.75 2.53 -10.88
N ARG A 125 -6.06 3.57 -10.37
CA ARG A 125 -4.87 3.41 -9.54
C ARG A 125 -5.18 2.66 -8.24
N LEU A 126 -6.32 2.92 -7.61
CA LEU A 126 -6.73 2.24 -6.38
C LEU A 126 -6.94 0.74 -6.64
N SER A 127 -7.61 0.37 -7.73
CA SER A 127 -7.82 -1.03 -8.11
C SER A 127 -6.50 -1.77 -8.38
N GLU A 128 -5.52 -1.11 -8.98
CA GLU A 128 -4.18 -1.68 -9.20
C GLU A 128 -3.42 -1.90 -7.89
N LEU A 129 -3.55 -0.97 -6.94
CA LEU A 129 -2.97 -1.10 -5.60
C LEU A 129 -3.64 -2.24 -4.81
N GLU A 130 -4.96 -2.38 -4.86
CA GLU A 130 -5.68 -3.48 -4.21
C GLU A 130 -5.22 -4.85 -4.71
N LYS A 131 -5.05 -5.02 -6.03
CA LYS A 131 -4.49 -6.24 -6.61
C LYS A 131 -3.08 -6.53 -6.09
N THR A 132 -2.26 -5.49 -5.99
CA THR A 132 -0.89 -5.61 -5.48
C THR A 132 -0.90 -6.03 -4.01
N VAL A 133 -1.75 -5.42 -3.18
CA VAL A 133 -1.89 -5.76 -1.76
C VAL A 133 -2.39 -7.21 -1.59
N ALA A 134 -3.37 -7.63 -2.38
CA ALA A 134 -3.86 -9.02 -2.36
C ALA A 134 -2.73 -10.03 -2.64
N LEU A 135 -1.95 -9.80 -3.69
CA LEU A 135 -0.78 -10.64 -4.02
C LEU A 135 0.28 -10.66 -2.91
N HIS A 136 0.51 -9.54 -2.24
CA HIS A 136 1.45 -9.50 -1.11
C HIS A 136 0.88 -10.22 0.12
N SER A 137 -0.42 -10.12 0.38
CA SER A 137 -1.09 -10.81 1.48
C SER A 137 -1.06 -12.33 1.30
N GLU A 138 -1.26 -12.85 0.08
CA GLU A 138 -1.12 -14.29 -0.22
C GLU A 138 0.30 -14.78 0.05
N LYS A 139 1.32 -14.01 -0.36
CA LYS A 139 2.72 -14.33 -0.05
C LYS A 139 2.98 -14.35 1.45
N ILE A 140 2.43 -13.40 2.20
CA ILE A 140 2.57 -13.35 3.67
C ILE A 140 1.86 -14.54 4.34
N ASP A 141 0.64 -14.88 3.91
CA ASP A 141 -0.11 -16.01 4.49
C ASP A 141 0.61 -17.35 4.24
N PHE A 142 1.26 -17.50 3.07
CA PHE A 142 2.19 -18.61 2.79
C PHE A 142 3.36 -18.65 3.78
N PHE A 143 3.94 -17.50 4.15
CA PHE A 143 5.03 -17.44 5.13
C PHE A 143 4.57 -17.67 6.58
N VAL A 144 3.33 -17.34 6.94
CA VAL A 144 2.84 -17.39 8.33
C VAL A 144 2.23 -18.75 8.69
N ARG A 145 1.58 -19.45 7.76
CA ARG A 145 0.79 -20.66 8.09
C ARG A 145 1.58 -21.93 8.32
N THR A 146 2.84 -22.01 7.90
CA THR A 146 3.66 -23.19 8.21
C THR A 146 4.63 -22.89 9.33
N SER A 147 4.22 -23.23 10.56
CA SER A 147 5.14 -23.56 11.67
C SER A 147 5.96 -24.84 11.39
N LEU A 148 5.78 -25.42 10.21
CA LEU A 148 6.56 -26.50 9.62
C LEU A 148 7.59 -25.86 8.66
N PRO A 149 8.84 -26.34 8.61
CA PRO A 149 9.79 -25.88 7.61
C PRO A 149 9.18 -26.05 6.21
N PRO A 150 9.37 -25.08 5.30
CA PRO A 150 8.82 -25.17 3.95
C PRO A 150 9.31 -26.46 3.27
N VAL A 151 8.41 -27.13 2.55
CA VAL A 151 8.72 -28.39 1.85
C VAL A 151 9.40 -28.16 0.51
N GLU A 152 9.22 -27.01 -0.11
CA GLU A 152 9.92 -26.59 -1.33
C GLU A 152 9.94 -25.06 -1.44
N GLY A 153 10.88 -24.52 -2.20
CA GLY A 153 10.96 -23.09 -2.45
C GLY A 153 12.14 -22.65 -3.29
N ILE A 154 12.10 -21.38 -3.73
CA ILE A 154 13.15 -20.72 -4.52
C ILE A 154 13.57 -19.46 -3.79
N PHE A 155 14.88 -19.25 -3.66
CA PHE A 155 15.46 -17.98 -3.26
C PHE A 155 16.04 -17.27 -4.48
N PHE A 156 15.85 -15.95 -4.54
CA PHE A 156 16.34 -15.08 -5.61
C PHE A 156 17.67 -14.43 -5.24
N ASP A 157 18.33 -13.86 -6.25
CA ASP A 157 19.61 -13.16 -6.11
C ASP A 157 19.53 -12.05 -5.04
N GLY A 158 20.48 -12.06 -4.09
CA GLY A 158 20.58 -11.05 -3.03
C GLY A 158 19.83 -11.38 -1.74
N GLN A 159 19.01 -12.44 -1.69
CA GLN A 159 18.27 -12.86 -0.50
C GLN A 159 19.14 -13.62 0.52
N ILE A 160 20.33 -13.09 0.82
CA ILE A 160 21.33 -13.74 1.67
C ILE A 160 20.79 -13.96 3.09
N PHE A 161 20.12 -12.95 3.66
CA PHE A 161 19.58 -13.03 5.02
C PHE A 161 18.41 -14.02 5.13
N ASP A 162 17.49 -14.01 4.16
CA ASP A 162 16.33 -14.92 4.15
C ASP A 162 16.78 -16.38 4.02
N ALA A 163 17.73 -16.64 3.11
CA ALA A 163 18.27 -17.97 2.89
C ALA A 163 19.09 -18.47 4.10
N TYR A 164 19.87 -17.58 4.73
CA TYR A 164 20.56 -17.87 5.99
C TYR A 164 19.56 -18.22 7.11
N LYS A 165 18.50 -17.41 7.27
CA LYS A 165 17.45 -17.64 8.27
C LYS A 165 16.80 -19.01 8.05
N PHE A 166 16.40 -19.32 6.82
CA PHE A 166 15.85 -20.63 6.44
C PHE A 166 16.75 -21.79 6.87
N ALA A 167 18.04 -21.76 6.49
CA ALA A 167 18.98 -22.82 6.85
C ALA A 167 19.12 -22.96 8.38
N THR A 168 19.22 -21.83 9.10
CA THR A 168 19.34 -21.88 10.57
C THR A 168 18.07 -22.35 11.27
N ASP A 169 16.89 -21.99 10.75
CA ASP A 169 15.63 -22.44 11.33
C ASP A 169 15.43 -23.94 11.09
N LEU A 170 15.87 -24.47 9.94
CA LEU A 170 15.92 -25.90 9.68
C LEU A 170 16.93 -26.64 10.59
N ILE A 171 18.12 -26.07 10.81
CA ILE A 171 19.09 -26.63 11.76
C ILE A 171 18.54 -26.70 13.19
N LYS A 172 17.73 -25.71 13.60
CA LYS A 172 17.10 -25.66 14.92
C LYS A 172 15.96 -26.66 15.09
N THR A 173 15.39 -27.22 14.02
CA THR A 173 14.33 -28.23 14.16
C THR A 173 14.88 -29.57 14.65
N ALA A 174 16.15 -29.86 14.38
CA ALA A 174 16.83 -31.09 14.77
C ALA A 174 16.80 -31.33 16.28
N ARG A 175 16.49 -32.57 16.69
CA ARG A 175 16.40 -33.00 18.10
C ARG A 175 17.43 -34.06 18.47
N LYS A 176 18.01 -34.77 17.50
CA LYS A 176 18.92 -35.91 17.68
C LYS A 176 20.19 -35.77 16.85
N SER A 177 20.07 -35.60 15.53
CA SER A 177 21.21 -35.62 14.61
C SER A 177 21.04 -34.65 13.44
N LEU A 178 22.17 -34.13 12.97
CA LEU A 178 22.29 -33.35 11.74
C LEU A 178 23.42 -33.94 10.91
N LEU A 179 23.12 -34.25 9.65
CA LEU A 179 24.12 -34.67 8.67
C LEU A 179 24.04 -33.74 7.47
N LEU A 180 25.14 -33.04 7.18
CA LEU A 180 25.28 -32.16 6.04
C LEU A 180 26.20 -32.80 5.01
N ILE A 181 25.76 -32.87 3.75
CA ILE A 181 26.59 -33.18 2.60
C ILE A 181 26.72 -31.89 1.81
N ASP A 182 27.93 -31.32 1.78
CA ASP A 182 28.22 -30.11 1.00
C ASP A 182 29.68 -30.11 0.55
N ASN A 183 29.89 -30.00 -0.76
CA ASN A 183 31.21 -30.02 -1.37
C ASN A 183 32.08 -28.81 -0.99
N TYR A 184 31.47 -27.71 -0.54
CA TYR A 184 32.18 -26.47 -0.27
C TYR A 184 31.74 -25.87 1.07
N VAL A 185 32.52 -26.17 2.12
CA VAL A 185 32.26 -25.75 3.50
C VAL A 185 33.36 -24.79 3.97
N ASP A 186 32.96 -23.73 4.67
CA ASP A 186 33.84 -22.77 5.33
C ASP A 186 33.37 -22.48 6.78
N GLU A 187 34.03 -21.54 7.46
CA GLU A 187 33.71 -21.14 8.84
C GLU A 187 32.25 -20.71 9.02
N SER A 188 31.61 -20.16 7.99
CA SER A 188 30.23 -19.67 8.08
C SER A 188 29.25 -20.83 8.27
N VAL A 189 29.52 -21.97 7.64
CA VAL A 189 28.72 -23.18 7.75
C VAL A 189 28.90 -23.83 9.13
N LEU A 190 30.13 -23.83 9.66
CA LEU A 190 30.39 -24.27 11.04
C LEU A 190 29.56 -23.44 12.04
N LEU A 191 29.56 -22.12 11.87
CA LEU A 191 28.78 -21.20 12.69
C LEU A 191 27.25 -21.37 12.53
N MET A 192 26.77 -21.74 11.34
CA MET A 192 25.35 -22.09 11.17
C MET A 192 24.98 -23.35 11.98
N LEU A 193 25.82 -24.38 11.91
CA LEU A 193 25.59 -25.66 12.61
C LEU A 193 25.74 -25.55 14.13
N SER A 194 26.46 -24.54 14.64
CA SER A 194 26.54 -24.28 16.09
C SER A 194 25.21 -23.81 16.69
N LYS A 195 24.27 -23.32 15.86
CA LYS A 195 22.92 -22.88 16.27
C LYS A 195 21.92 -24.02 16.52
N ARG A 196 22.35 -25.28 16.36
CA ARG A 196 21.52 -26.47 16.64
C ARG A 196 21.17 -26.56 18.12
N ASN A 197 20.13 -27.34 18.44
CA ASN A 197 19.74 -27.57 19.83
C ASN A 197 20.86 -28.26 20.63
N PRO A 198 21.01 -27.96 21.94
CA PRO A 198 21.97 -28.65 22.80
C PRO A 198 21.75 -30.17 22.78
N GLY A 199 22.84 -30.94 22.67
CA GLY A 199 22.79 -32.40 22.62
C GLY A 199 22.60 -33.01 21.23
N VAL A 200 22.34 -32.20 20.19
CA VAL A 200 22.25 -32.67 18.79
C VAL A 200 23.65 -32.92 18.23
N SER A 201 23.88 -34.09 17.66
CA SER A 201 25.14 -34.40 16.96
C SER A 201 25.16 -33.76 15.57
N ALA A 202 26.33 -33.32 15.10
CA ALA A 202 26.49 -32.73 13.78
C ALA A 202 27.66 -33.38 13.04
N THR A 203 27.40 -33.86 11.83
CA THR A 203 28.41 -34.45 10.94
C THR A 203 28.36 -33.77 9.57
N ILE A 204 29.52 -33.37 9.05
CA ILE A 204 29.66 -32.77 7.73
C ILE A 204 30.46 -33.72 6.83
N TYR A 205 29.95 -33.96 5.63
CA TYR A 205 30.65 -34.62 4.54
C TYR A 205 30.98 -33.59 3.47
N THR A 206 32.27 -33.38 3.21
CA THR A 206 32.74 -32.39 2.23
C THR A 206 33.79 -32.98 1.28
N GLN A 207 33.99 -32.37 0.11
CA GLN A 207 34.87 -32.91 -0.93
C GLN A 207 36.35 -32.96 -0.49
N LYS A 208 36.79 -31.94 0.26
CA LYS A 208 38.17 -31.77 0.70
C LYS A 208 38.22 -31.05 2.03
N ILE A 209 39.03 -31.56 2.96
CA ILE A 209 39.40 -30.85 4.18
C ILE A 209 40.74 -30.15 3.91
N THR A 210 40.74 -28.82 3.90
CA THR A 210 41.96 -28.02 3.76
C THR A 210 42.60 -27.81 5.13
N ALA A 211 43.89 -27.47 5.16
CA ALA A 211 44.57 -27.14 6.44
C ALA A 211 43.88 -25.96 7.15
N GLN A 212 43.40 -24.97 6.40
CA GLN A 212 42.62 -23.86 6.95
C GLN A 212 41.31 -24.33 7.59
N LEU A 213 40.52 -25.14 6.87
CA LEU A 213 39.25 -25.65 7.39
C LEU A 213 39.46 -26.53 8.64
N GLN A 214 40.57 -27.26 8.71
CA GLN A 214 40.91 -28.04 9.90
C GLN A 214 41.17 -27.12 11.10
N LEU A 215 41.96 -26.05 10.93
CA LEU A 215 42.20 -25.08 12.00
C LEU A 215 40.91 -24.38 12.44
N ASP A 216 40.03 -24.04 11.49
CA ASP A 216 38.73 -23.42 11.78
C ASP A 216 37.82 -24.38 12.56
N LEU A 217 37.85 -25.68 12.21
CA LEU A 217 37.12 -26.73 12.93
C LEU A 217 37.63 -26.94 14.35
N ASP A 218 38.96 -27.00 14.53
CA ASP A 218 39.58 -27.18 15.85
C ASP A 218 39.18 -26.02 16.76
N LYS A 219 39.33 -24.78 16.27
CA LYS A 219 38.92 -23.56 16.98
C LYS A 219 37.41 -23.54 17.28
N HIS A 220 36.58 -23.97 16.33
CA HIS A 220 35.14 -24.07 16.54
C HIS A 220 34.81 -25.07 17.66
N ASN A 221 35.41 -26.27 17.64
CA ASN A 221 35.13 -27.34 18.59
C ASN A 221 35.62 -27.03 20.01
N ASP A 222 36.60 -26.13 20.16
CA ASP A 222 37.02 -25.59 21.47
C ASP A 222 35.98 -24.63 22.08
N GLN A 223 35.17 -23.96 21.25
CA GLN A 223 34.25 -22.89 21.68
C GLN A 223 32.77 -23.28 21.65
N TYR A 224 32.40 -24.22 20.78
CA TYR A 224 31.02 -24.58 20.46
C TYR A 224 30.85 -26.11 20.47
N PRO A 225 29.59 -26.62 20.52
CA PRO A 225 29.34 -28.04 20.45
C PRO A 225 30.05 -28.71 19.25
N PRO A 226 30.81 -29.78 19.47
CA PRO A 226 31.75 -30.29 18.48
C PRO A 226 31.05 -30.78 17.22
N ILE A 227 31.68 -30.55 16.07
CA ILE A 227 31.22 -30.99 14.75
C ILE A 227 32.24 -32.01 14.23
N ASN A 228 31.75 -33.13 13.70
CA ASN A 228 32.57 -34.10 13.01
C ASN A 228 32.62 -33.77 11.51
N ILE A 229 33.81 -33.76 10.91
CA ILE A 229 33.96 -33.61 9.46
C ILE A 229 34.58 -34.86 8.84
N ARG A 230 34.08 -35.26 7.66
CA ARG A 230 34.58 -36.39 6.88
C ARG A 230 34.69 -35.99 5.41
N THR A 231 35.58 -36.66 4.69
CA THR A 231 35.70 -36.45 3.24
C THR A 231 34.77 -37.36 2.47
N TYR A 232 33.99 -36.81 1.55
CA TYR A 232 33.20 -37.55 0.58
C TYR A 232 33.24 -36.86 -0.78
N ARG A 233 33.65 -37.60 -1.82
CA ARG A 233 33.86 -37.03 -3.17
C ARG A 233 32.80 -37.43 -4.19
N ASN A 234 31.94 -38.39 -3.84
CA ASN A 234 30.99 -38.99 -4.77
C ASN A 234 29.57 -38.39 -4.61
N SER A 235 29.48 -37.07 -4.39
CA SER A 235 28.22 -36.31 -4.47
C SER A 235 28.45 -35.00 -5.20
N HIS A 236 27.55 -34.64 -6.12
CA HIS A 236 27.48 -33.28 -6.67
C HIS A 236 26.46 -32.41 -5.95
N ASP A 237 25.44 -33.05 -5.39
CA ASP A 237 24.31 -32.40 -4.75
C ASP A 237 24.58 -32.15 -3.27
N ARG A 238 23.88 -31.16 -2.70
CA ARG A 238 23.94 -30.87 -1.27
C ARG A 238 22.69 -31.36 -0.59
N PHE A 239 22.89 -32.07 0.51
CA PHE A 239 21.81 -32.61 1.31
C PHE A 239 21.98 -32.19 2.77
N LEU A 240 20.87 -31.84 3.40
CA LEU A 240 20.79 -31.69 4.84
C LEU A 240 19.79 -32.72 5.37
N ILE A 241 20.28 -33.63 6.20
CA ILE A 241 19.47 -34.69 6.82
C ILE A 241 19.26 -34.33 8.30
N VAL A 242 18.00 -34.33 8.72
CA VAL A 242 17.58 -34.00 10.08
C VAL A 242 17.00 -35.24 10.76
N ASP A 243 17.54 -35.55 11.94
CA ASP A 243 17.10 -36.63 12.85
C ASP A 243 17.00 -38.03 12.21
N ASP A 244 17.81 -38.29 11.17
CA ASP A 244 17.79 -39.50 10.36
C ASP A 244 16.38 -39.79 9.79
N LYS A 245 15.59 -38.74 9.54
CA LYS A 245 14.19 -38.85 9.08
C LYS A 245 13.86 -37.93 7.90
N GLU A 246 14.31 -36.69 7.93
CA GLU A 246 13.96 -35.70 6.92
C GLU A 246 15.18 -35.40 6.05
N VAL A 247 15.02 -35.50 4.73
CA VAL A 247 16.07 -35.18 3.76
C VAL A 247 15.71 -33.91 3.02
N TYR A 248 16.60 -32.93 3.05
CA TYR A 248 16.47 -31.69 2.29
C TYR A 248 17.55 -31.65 1.21
N HIS A 249 17.15 -31.48 -0.04
CA HIS A 249 18.03 -31.14 -1.14
C HIS A 249 18.16 -29.62 -1.24
N ILE A 250 19.39 -29.12 -1.34
CA ILE A 250 19.69 -27.69 -1.42
C ILE A 250 20.54 -27.45 -2.68
N GLY A 251 20.01 -26.66 -3.62
CA GLY A 251 20.66 -26.39 -4.91
C GLY A 251 21.89 -25.49 -4.84
N ALA A 252 22.28 -25.04 -3.66
CA ALA A 252 23.45 -24.20 -3.41
C ALA A 252 24.20 -24.68 -2.16
N SER A 253 25.50 -24.45 -2.14
CA SER A 253 26.30 -24.70 -0.94
C SER A 253 25.90 -23.71 0.16
N LEU A 254 25.90 -24.17 1.41
CA LEU A 254 25.41 -23.39 2.55
C LEU A 254 26.16 -22.06 2.72
N LYS A 255 27.46 -22.02 2.37
CA LYS A 255 28.29 -20.82 2.38
C LYS A 255 27.90 -19.74 1.33
N ASP A 256 27.11 -20.11 0.33
CA ASP A 256 26.72 -19.26 -0.81
C ASP A 256 25.22 -19.00 -0.90
N LEU A 257 24.45 -19.38 0.12
CA LEU A 257 23.01 -19.20 0.17
C LEU A 257 22.60 -17.75 -0.10
N GLY A 258 21.67 -17.57 -1.05
CA GLY A 258 21.10 -16.28 -1.42
C GLY A 258 22.01 -15.35 -2.22
N LYS A 259 23.26 -15.74 -2.54
CA LYS A 259 24.13 -14.98 -3.45
C LYS A 259 23.65 -15.04 -4.91
N LYS A 260 23.08 -16.19 -5.29
CA LYS A 260 22.48 -16.48 -6.60
C LYS A 260 21.20 -17.28 -6.40
N LEU A 261 20.36 -17.30 -7.43
CA LEU A 261 19.14 -18.09 -7.48
C LEU A 261 19.42 -19.57 -7.21
N PHE A 262 18.69 -20.14 -6.25
CA PHE A 262 18.72 -21.57 -5.97
C PHE A 262 17.37 -22.06 -5.46
N ALA A 263 17.12 -23.35 -5.67
CA ALA A 263 15.94 -24.04 -5.16
C ALA A 263 16.32 -24.97 -4.01
N PHE A 264 15.37 -25.24 -3.12
CA PHE A 264 15.45 -26.30 -2.13
C PHE A 264 14.16 -27.13 -2.13
N SER A 265 14.27 -28.40 -1.74
CA SER A 265 13.13 -29.29 -1.60
C SER A 265 13.36 -30.32 -0.51
N LYS A 266 12.30 -30.65 0.24
CA LYS A 266 12.23 -31.79 1.14
C LYS A 266 11.89 -33.02 0.30
N LEU A 267 12.75 -34.04 0.38
CA LEU A 267 12.57 -35.28 -0.37
C LEU A 267 11.85 -36.31 0.50
N GLU A 268 10.82 -36.95 -0.07
CA GLU A 268 10.14 -38.10 0.55
C GLU A 268 10.89 -39.40 0.25
N ILE A 269 12.12 -39.49 0.76
CA ILE A 269 12.98 -40.67 0.59
C ILE A 269 13.51 -41.12 1.96
N ASP A 270 13.83 -42.41 2.05
CA ASP A 270 14.52 -42.96 3.22
C ASP A 270 15.96 -42.38 3.28
N PRO A 271 16.36 -41.70 4.38
CA PRO A 271 17.71 -41.21 4.58
C PRO A 271 18.78 -42.30 4.40
N GLY A 272 18.45 -43.57 4.72
CA GLY A 272 19.31 -44.74 4.52
C GLY A 272 19.89 -44.83 3.11
N LEU A 273 19.11 -44.47 2.08
CA LEU A 273 19.53 -44.53 0.68
C LEU A 273 20.74 -43.64 0.36
N ILE A 274 20.92 -42.57 1.15
CA ILE A 274 22.05 -41.65 1.05
C ILE A 274 23.13 -42.06 2.04
N THR A 275 22.77 -42.28 3.32
CA THR A 275 23.74 -42.52 4.39
C THR A 275 24.50 -43.83 4.23
N ASP A 276 23.90 -44.85 3.64
CA ASP A 276 24.56 -46.15 3.40
C ASP A 276 25.68 -46.06 2.33
N LYS A 277 25.75 -44.95 1.60
CA LYS A 277 26.75 -44.70 0.55
C LYS A 277 27.89 -43.77 0.98
N LEU A 278 27.89 -43.28 2.22
CA LEU A 278 28.84 -42.31 2.79
C LEU A 278 30.00 -42.99 3.53
#